data_AF-A0A2A5GJM7-F1
#
_entry.id   AF-A0A2A5GJM7-F1
#
_cell.length_a   1.000
_cell.length_b   1.000
_cell.length_c   1.000
_cell.angle_alpha   90.00
_cell.angle_beta   90.00
_cell.angle_gamma   90.00
#
_symmetry.space_group_name_H-M   'P 1'
#
loop_
_entity.id
_entity.type
_entity.pdbx_description
1 polymer ?
#
loop_
_entity_poly.entity_id
_entity_poly.type
_entity_poly.pdbx_seq_one_letter_code
_entity_poly.pdbx_strand_id
1 'polypeptide(L)'
;MSGNKILKATHREWCFRKEAFIHTYSIVHSIANPLNKPTGINFYPIATELFKFLTEKDVEFKILLKADPALPDVIDNPFTYDASCHAAIIAQILNDSSALLKNPKKLSPIQTELKCIRIISELTLYCVRLYEALIRQCLYCTTFPTPSYKTEALGKLISQRCESCKKENGKTPHNFSLLGSLAHRYSLCRPFDCVFPLLQKANKKRNDISAHAKALDIKIDSIQASLKRLSEERKSILSDLRHALDHLSTIELLMVDELEFSINSNDYTLFSKCTYYSDKVELGVL
;
A
#
# COMPACT_ATOMS: atom_id res chain seq x y z
N MET A 1 -26.79 -20.08 -34.25
CA MET A 1 -25.49 -20.30 -33.60
C MET A 1 -24.69 -19.00 -33.66
N SER A 2 -24.76 -18.20 -32.60
CA SER A 2 -23.88 -17.05 -32.40
C SER A 2 -23.44 -17.09 -30.94
N GLY A 3 -22.21 -17.55 -30.73
CA GLY A 3 -21.66 -17.80 -29.41
C GLY A 3 -21.47 -16.49 -28.65
N ASN A 4 -22.30 -16.27 -27.63
CA ASN A 4 -22.01 -15.35 -26.55
C ASN A 4 -20.74 -15.84 -25.85
N LYS A 5 -19.59 -15.24 -26.17
CA LYS A 5 -18.39 -15.35 -25.33
C LYS A 5 -18.68 -14.61 -24.03
N ILE A 6 -19.17 -15.35 -23.04
CA ILE A 6 -19.24 -14.93 -21.66
C ILE A 6 -17.81 -14.65 -21.21
N LEU A 7 -17.48 -13.37 -20.98
CA LEU A 7 -16.23 -12.98 -20.33
C LEU A 7 -16.30 -13.48 -18.88
N LYS A 8 -15.61 -14.59 -18.62
CA LYS A 8 -15.36 -15.13 -17.28
C LYS A 8 -14.53 -14.09 -16.52
N ALA A 9 -14.92 -13.73 -15.30
CA ALA A 9 -14.05 -12.92 -14.44
C ALA A 9 -12.89 -13.77 -13.92
N THR A 10 -11.78 -13.74 -14.66
CA THR A 10 -10.44 -14.09 -14.21
C THR A 10 -9.84 -12.91 -13.46
N HIS A 11 -8.62 -13.04 -12.93
CA HIS A 11 -7.89 -11.86 -12.46
C HIS A 11 -7.93 -10.78 -13.54
N ARG A 12 -8.31 -9.55 -13.15
CA ARG A 12 -8.35 -8.42 -14.09
C ARG A 12 -6.96 -8.26 -14.68
N GLU A 13 -6.86 -8.52 -15.98
CA GLU A 13 -5.75 -8.04 -16.77
C GLU A 13 -5.73 -6.52 -16.64
N TRP A 14 -4.56 -5.99 -16.34
CA TRP A 14 -4.29 -4.58 -16.23
C TRP A 14 -3.00 -4.30 -16.97
N CYS A 15 -2.82 -3.07 -17.41
CA CYS A 15 -1.53 -2.59 -17.91
C CYS A 15 -1.15 -1.28 -17.22
N PHE A 16 0.08 -0.84 -17.44
CA PHE A 16 0.49 0.47 -16.96
C PHE A 16 -0.23 1.57 -17.73
N ARG A 17 -0.58 2.65 -17.04
CA ARG A 17 -1.10 3.87 -17.66
C ARG A 17 0.03 4.89 -17.86
N LYS A 18 -0.22 5.95 -18.64
CA LYS A 18 0.80 6.96 -18.95
C LYS A 18 1.37 7.63 -17.70
N GLU A 19 0.53 7.78 -16.68
CA GLU A 19 0.85 8.36 -15.38
C GLU A 19 1.67 7.40 -14.50
N ALA A 20 2.04 6.21 -14.97
CA ALA A 20 3.07 5.40 -14.33
C ALA A 20 4.48 5.98 -14.51
N PHE A 21 4.64 6.94 -15.43
CA PHE A 21 5.90 7.58 -15.75
C PHE A 21 5.88 9.06 -15.40
N ILE A 22 7.04 9.60 -15.08
CA ILE A 22 7.26 11.03 -15.00
C ILE A 22 7.61 11.52 -16.41
N HIS A 23 6.98 12.61 -16.84
CA HIS A 23 7.21 13.23 -18.15
C HIS A 23 7.79 14.61 -17.93
N THR A 24 8.93 14.92 -18.56
CA THR A 24 9.48 16.28 -18.54
C THR A 24 8.69 17.17 -19.49
N TYR A 25 7.95 18.14 -18.94
CA TYR A 25 7.52 19.30 -19.70
C TYR A 25 8.70 20.29 -19.75
N SER A 26 9.49 20.28 -20.82
CA SER A 26 10.45 21.36 -21.04
C SER A 26 9.69 22.65 -21.37
N ILE A 27 9.55 23.54 -20.38
CA ILE A 27 8.97 24.88 -20.57
C ILE A 27 9.99 25.82 -21.27
N VAL A 28 11.25 25.40 -21.48
CA VAL A 28 12.31 26.30 -21.98
C VAL A 28 12.47 26.31 -23.51
N HIS A 29 11.87 25.39 -24.26
CA HIS A 29 11.84 25.50 -25.72
C HIS A 29 10.43 25.26 -26.25
N SER A 30 9.64 26.34 -26.24
CA SER A 30 8.60 26.49 -27.24
C SER A 30 9.26 26.33 -28.61
N ILE A 31 8.62 25.51 -29.44
CA ILE A 31 9.04 25.13 -30.81
C ILE A 31 10.04 23.94 -30.81
N ALA A 32 9.48 22.75 -31.05
CA ALA A 32 10.14 21.54 -31.58
C ALA A 32 10.88 20.56 -30.63
N ASN A 33 10.28 20.15 -29.52
CA ASN A 33 10.54 18.80 -28.99
C ASN A 33 9.23 17.99 -28.87
N PRO A 34 8.88 17.17 -29.88
CA PRO A 34 7.59 16.47 -29.96
C PRO A 34 7.53 15.18 -29.11
N LEU A 35 8.56 14.88 -28.31
CA LEU A 35 8.64 13.62 -27.58
C LEU A 35 8.30 13.87 -26.11
N ASN A 36 7.04 13.67 -25.77
CA ASN A 36 6.55 13.41 -24.42
C ASN A 36 7.18 12.10 -23.89
N LYS A 37 8.50 12.12 -23.70
CA LYS A 37 9.32 10.96 -23.38
C LYS A 37 9.34 10.79 -21.86
N PRO A 38 9.02 9.60 -21.33
CA PRO A 38 9.14 9.34 -19.92
C PRO A 38 10.61 9.44 -19.47
N THR A 39 10.85 10.20 -18.41
CA THR A 39 12.18 10.41 -17.80
C THR A 39 12.38 9.60 -16.53
N GLY A 40 11.30 9.10 -15.94
CA GLY A 40 11.37 8.30 -14.71
C GLY A 40 10.07 7.58 -14.39
N ILE A 41 10.07 6.89 -13.25
CA ILE A 41 8.93 6.15 -12.73
C ILE A 41 8.16 7.03 -11.76
N ASN A 42 6.84 7.07 -11.90
CA ASN A 42 5.95 7.90 -11.10
C ASN A 42 5.53 7.21 -9.78
N PHE A 43 6.46 6.54 -9.11
CA PHE A 43 6.33 6.11 -7.72
C PHE A 43 7.72 5.75 -7.15
N TYR A 44 7.80 5.57 -5.83
CA TYR A 44 9.02 5.14 -5.16
C TYR A 44 8.78 3.82 -4.41
N PRO A 45 9.73 2.87 -4.40
CA PRO A 45 9.55 1.55 -3.80
C PRO A 45 9.63 1.60 -2.25
N ILE A 46 8.63 2.25 -1.64
CA ILE A 46 8.57 2.50 -0.19
C ILE A 46 8.44 1.20 0.60
N ALA A 47 7.69 0.21 0.12
CA ALA A 47 7.57 -1.07 0.81
C ALA A 47 8.93 -1.76 0.89
N THR A 48 9.69 -1.71 -0.20
CA THR A 48 11.06 -2.25 -0.31
C THR A 48 12.00 -1.58 0.67
N GLU A 49 12.06 -0.25 0.67
CA GLU A 49 12.96 0.51 1.54
C GLU A 49 12.61 0.35 3.02
N LEU A 50 11.32 0.35 3.35
CA LEU A 50 10.88 0.12 4.73
C LEU A 50 11.13 -1.32 5.18
N PHE A 51 10.98 -2.30 4.29
CA PHE A 51 11.31 -3.69 4.60
C PHE A 51 12.79 -3.84 4.96
N LYS A 52 13.70 -3.25 4.17
CA LYS A 52 15.14 -3.21 4.48
C LYS A 52 15.40 -2.54 5.82
N PHE A 53 14.82 -1.36 6.05
CA PHE A 53 14.94 -0.65 7.33
C PHE A 53 14.51 -1.50 8.55
N LEU A 54 13.47 -2.33 8.40
CA LEU A 54 12.98 -3.18 9.50
C LEU A 54 13.74 -4.50 9.66
N THR A 55 14.62 -4.86 8.72
CA THR A 55 15.30 -6.17 8.69
C THR A 55 16.81 -6.06 8.82
N GLU A 56 17.39 -5.05 8.18
CA GLU A 56 18.82 -4.80 8.13
C GLU A 56 19.25 -3.85 9.24
N LYS A 57 20.50 -3.98 9.68
CA LYS A 57 21.10 -3.03 10.63
C LYS A 57 21.66 -1.86 9.85
N ASP A 58 21.52 -0.66 10.41
CA ASP A 58 22.17 0.56 9.93
C ASP A 58 21.77 1.03 8.51
N VAL A 59 20.56 0.66 8.06
CA VAL A 59 19.95 1.20 6.84
C VAL A 59 19.17 2.46 7.18
N GLU A 60 19.45 3.56 6.47
CA GLU A 60 18.67 4.79 6.57
C GLU A 60 17.43 4.70 5.67
N PHE A 61 16.25 4.98 6.24
CA PHE A 61 15.02 5.08 5.46
C PHE A 61 14.86 6.51 4.93
N LYS A 62 14.92 6.67 3.60
CA LYS A 62 14.71 7.98 2.96
C LYS A 62 13.23 8.38 3.01
N ILE A 63 12.95 9.48 3.71
CA ILE A 63 11.61 10.09 3.71
C ILE A 63 11.49 11.00 2.50
N LEU A 64 10.51 10.71 1.64
CA LEU A 64 10.13 11.59 0.55
C LEU A 64 9.17 12.67 1.03
N LEU A 65 9.54 13.93 0.83
CA LEU A 65 8.68 15.09 1.08
C LEU A 65 8.31 15.73 -0.25
N LYS A 66 7.07 16.23 -0.36
CA LYS A 66 6.62 16.98 -1.56
C LYS A 66 7.47 18.22 -1.85
N ALA A 67 8.11 18.76 -0.81
CA ALA A 67 8.97 19.95 -0.89
C ALA A 67 10.46 19.60 -1.03
N ASP A 68 10.84 18.34 -1.23
CA ASP A 68 12.24 17.94 -1.34
C ASP A 68 12.84 18.44 -2.68
N PRO A 69 13.76 19.43 -2.64
CA PRO A 69 14.36 19.99 -3.86
C PRO A 69 15.32 19.02 -4.55
N ALA A 70 15.66 17.88 -3.93
CA ALA A 70 16.55 16.86 -4.47
C ALA A 70 15.83 15.77 -5.28
N LEU A 71 14.53 15.90 -5.54
CA LEU A 71 13.79 15.04 -6.48
C LEU A 71 13.91 15.63 -7.89
N PRO A 72 14.73 15.04 -8.79
CA PRO A 72 14.70 15.41 -10.20
C PRO A 72 13.43 14.82 -10.80
N ASP A 73 12.58 15.69 -11.33
CA ASP A 73 11.23 15.43 -11.81
C ASP A 73 10.24 14.96 -10.69
N VAL A 74 9.18 15.74 -10.49
CA VAL A 74 8.23 15.54 -9.37
C VAL A 74 7.45 14.24 -9.59
N ILE A 75 7.43 13.36 -8.58
CA ILE A 75 6.51 12.22 -8.55
C ILE A 75 5.09 12.77 -8.35
N ASP A 76 4.24 12.67 -9.37
CA ASP A 76 2.86 13.15 -9.34
C ASP A 76 1.90 12.17 -8.64
N ASN A 77 2.33 10.93 -8.40
CA ASN A 77 1.52 9.93 -7.72
C ASN A 77 1.26 10.34 -6.26
N PRO A 78 0.00 10.69 -5.90
CA PRO A 78 -0.31 11.28 -4.61
C PRO A 78 -0.07 10.31 -3.45
N PHE A 79 -0.17 9.00 -3.71
CA PHE A 79 -0.06 7.97 -2.68
C PHE A 79 1.38 7.68 -2.28
N THR A 80 2.37 8.06 -3.11
CA THR A 80 3.79 7.94 -2.78
C THR A 80 4.15 8.77 -1.55
N TYR A 81 3.70 10.03 -1.52
CA TYR A 81 3.95 10.89 -0.38
C TYR A 81 3.15 10.48 0.86
N ASP A 82 1.92 9.98 0.67
CA ASP A 82 1.12 9.46 1.78
C ASP A 82 1.80 8.24 2.43
N ALA A 83 2.30 7.30 1.62
CA ALA A 83 3.04 6.13 2.09
C ALA A 83 4.34 6.54 2.81
N SER A 84 5.08 7.49 2.25
CA SER A 84 6.33 8.02 2.85
C SER A 84 6.05 8.66 4.21
N CYS A 85 5.00 9.48 4.31
CA CYS A 85 4.57 10.10 5.56
C CYS A 85 4.18 9.04 6.60
N HIS A 86 3.40 8.02 6.21
CA HIS A 86 3.03 6.94 7.12
C HIS A 86 4.24 6.12 7.60
N ALA A 87 5.22 5.85 6.73
CA ALA A 87 6.45 5.18 7.10
C ALA A 87 7.28 6.00 8.11
N ALA A 88 7.40 7.31 7.88
CA ALA A 88 8.07 8.22 8.82
C ALA A 88 7.39 8.25 10.20
N ILE A 89 6.06 8.27 10.24
CA ILE A 89 5.30 8.21 11.49
C ILE A 89 5.53 6.88 12.22
N ILE A 90 5.54 5.75 11.50
CA ILE A 90 5.86 4.44 12.09
C ILE A 90 7.27 4.47 12.71
N ALA A 91 8.27 5.00 12.01
CA ALA A 91 9.63 5.11 12.54
C ALA A 91 9.66 5.92 13.85
N GLN A 92 8.94 7.05 13.91
CA GLN A 92 8.83 7.84 15.14
C GLN A 92 8.17 7.06 16.29
N ILE A 93 7.08 6.33 16.01
CA ILE A 93 6.40 5.50 17.02
C ILE A 93 7.34 4.41 17.57
N LEU A 94 8.21 3.85 16.72
CA LEU A 94 9.21 2.87 17.14
C LEU A 94 10.31 3.47 18.02
N ASN A 95 10.72 4.71 17.74
CA ASN A 95 11.63 5.47 18.59
C ASN A 95 11.01 5.73 19.97
N ASP A 96 9.76 6.23 20.00
CA ASP A 96 9.00 6.46 21.23
C ASP A 96 8.84 5.19 22.06
N SER A 97 8.50 4.07 21.39
CA SER A 97 8.38 2.76 22.02
C SER A 97 9.70 2.29 22.64
N SER A 98 10.80 2.43 21.89
CA SER A 98 12.12 2.03 22.37
C SER A 98 12.60 2.89 23.53
N ALA A 99 12.32 4.19 23.50
CA ALA A 99 12.61 5.10 24.61
C ALA A 99 11.85 4.72 25.88
N LEU A 100 10.55 4.40 25.76
CA LEU A 100 9.72 3.97 26.88
C LEU A 100 10.19 2.65 27.49
N LEU A 101 10.54 1.67 26.67
CA LEU A 101 11.04 0.37 27.13
C LEU A 101 12.40 0.47 27.83
N LYS A 102 13.30 1.36 27.36
CA LYS A 102 14.63 1.54 27.94
C LYS A 102 14.61 2.34 29.25
N ASN A 103 13.69 3.30 29.40
CA ASN A 103 13.70 4.18 30.57
C ASN A 103 12.29 4.47 31.14
N PRO A 104 11.62 3.46 31.71
CA PRO A 104 10.26 3.60 32.22
C PRO A 104 10.17 4.33 33.56
N LYS A 105 11.29 4.49 34.29
CA LYS A 105 11.33 4.98 35.68
C LYS A 105 10.85 6.43 35.88
N LYS A 106 10.55 7.15 34.80
CA LYS A 106 10.07 8.54 34.84
C LYS A 106 8.53 8.68 34.91
N LEU A 107 7.78 7.57 34.87
CA LEU A 107 6.33 7.59 34.72
C LEU A 107 5.64 6.80 35.84
N SER A 108 4.44 7.24 36.21
CA SER A 108 3.55 6.45 37.06
C SER A 108 3.04 5.19 36.33
N PRO A 109 2.49 4.18 37.04
CA PRO A 109 1.88 3.02 36.40
C PRO A 109 0.80 3.38 35.39
N ILE A 110 -0.07 4.34 35.72
CA ILE A 110 -1.14 4.82 34.84
C ILE A 110 -0.56 5.50 33.60
N GLN A 111 0.42 6.38 33.76
CA GLN A 111 1.06 7.07 32.64
C GLN A 111 1.77 6.08 31.71
N THR A 112 2.41 5.05 32.27
CA THR A 112 3.04 3.98 31.49
C THR A 112 2.00 3.23 30.67
N GLU A 113 0.89 2.83 31.29
CA GLU A 113 -0.19 2.10 30.65
C GLU A 113 -0.81 2.91 29.49
N LEU A 114 -1.13 4.19 29.75
CA LEU A 114 -1.65 5.09 28.73
C LEU A 114 -0.70 5.26 27.54
N LYS A 115 0.62 5.39 27.79
CA LYS A 115 1.60 5.45 26.70
C LYS A 115 1.69 4.13 25.93
N CYS A 116 1.62 2.98 26.60
CA CYS A 116 1.61 1.67 25.93
C CYS A 116 0.40 1.54 25.01
N ILE A 117 -0.80 1.88 25.51
CA ILE A 117 -2.05 1.89 24.74
C ILE A 117 -1.92 2.81 23.52
N ARG A 118 -1.41 4.04 23.71
CA ARG A 118 -1.19 5.01 22.65
C ARG A 118 -0.29 4.44 21.56
N ILE A 119 0.90 3.95 21.93
CA ILE A 119 1.90 3.43 20.99
C ILE A 119 1.34 2.25 20.19
N ILE A 120 0.67 1.29 20.84
CA ILE A 120 0.10 0.12 20.16
C ILE A 120 -1.00 0.56 19.18
N SER A 121 -1.83 1.51 19.58
CA SER A 121 -2.96 1.99 18.78
C SER A 121 -2.47 2.77 17.56
N GLU A 122 -1.54 3.71 17.76
CA GLU A 122 -0.91 4.48 16.69
C GLU A 122 -0.17 3.54 15.74
N LEU A 123 0.64 2.61 16.25
CA LEU A 123 1.38 1.66 15.41
C LEU A 123 0.44 0.83 14.55
N THR A 124 -0.63 0.28 15.15
CA THR A 124 -1.64 -0.51 14.41
C THR A 124 -2.32 0.34 13.33
N LEU A 125 -2.74 1.57 13.67
CA LEU A 125 -3.43 2.48 12.76
C LEU A 125 -2.55 2.84 11.56
N TYR A 126 -1.31 3.24 11.82
CA TYR A 126 -0.39 3.67 10.77
C TYR A 126 0.13 2.52 9.93
N CYS A 127 0.26 1.30 10.47
CA CYS A 127 0.53 0.11 9.64
C CYS A 127 -0.58 -0.12 8.61
N VAL A 128 -1.85 -0.04 9.04
CA VAL A 128 -3.00 -0.19 8.12
C VAL A 128 -3.03 0.91 7.07
N ARG A 129 -2.82 2.17 7.47
CA ARG A 129 -2.80 3.30 6.53
C ARG A 129 -1.63 3.23 5.55
N LEU A 130 -0.47 2.78 6.00
CA LEU A 130 0.67 2.52 5.14
C LEU A 130 0.31 1.48 4.06
N TYR A 131 -0.30 0.35 4.44
CA TYR A 131 -0.72 -0.64 3.44
C TYR A 131 -1.74 -0.11 2.44
N GLU A 132 -2.72 0.68 2.90
CA GLU A 132 -3.67 1.35 2.01
C GLU A 132 -2.93 2.22 1.00
N ALA A 133 -1.98 3.04 1.46
CA ALA A 133 -1.20 3.93 0.61
C ALA A 133 -0.31 3.16 -0.38
N LEU A 134 0.40 2.12 0.06
CA LEU A 134 1.27 1.30 -0.79
C LEU A 134 0.48 0.58 -1.89
N ILE A 135 -0.67 -0.02 -1.55
CA ILE A 135 -1.53 -0.68 -2.53
C ILE A 135 -2.05 0.36 -3.53
N ARG A 136 -2.50 1.53 -3.05
CA ARG A 136 -3.01 2.60 -3.91
C ARG A 136 -1.93 3.21 -4.81
N GLN A 137 -0.69 3.33 -4.32
CA GLN A 137 0.46 3.77 -5.11
C GLN A 137 0.65 2.85 -6.31
N CYS A 138 0.66 1.53 -6.09
CA CYS A 138 0.79 0.55 -7.17
C CYS A 138 -0.41 0.61 -8.12
N LEU A 139 -1.65 0.62 -7.58
CA LEU A 139 -2.87 0.68 -8.41
C LEU A 139 -2.95 1.97 -9.22
N TYR A 140 -2.45 3.10 -8.70
CA TYR A 140 -2.39 4.36 -9.42
C TYR A 140 -1.52 4.26 -10.68
N CYS A 141 -0.52 3.39 -10.75
CA CYS A 141 0.28 3.23 -11.98
C CYS A 141 -0.43 2.37 -13.06
N THR A 142 -1.64 1.88 -12.81
CA THR A 142 -2.29 0.88 -13.68
C THR A 142 -3.63 1.35 -14.25
N THR A 143 -4.20 0.56 -15.17
CA THR A 143 -5.53 0.76 -15.73
C THR A 143 -6.70 0.39 -14.80
N PHE A 144 -6.47 0.10 -13.51
CA PHE A 144 -7.58 -0.04 -12.57
C PHE A 144 -8.38 1.28 -12.49
N PRO A 145 -9.74 1.23 -12.50
CA PRO A 145 -10.53 2.46 -12.45
C PRO A 145 -10.27 3.23 -11.16
N THR A 146 -9.95 4.53 -11.24
CA THR A 146 -9.69 5.40 -10.08
C THR A 146 -10.71 5.27 -8.94
N PRO A 147 -12.03 5.21 -9.20
CA PRO A 147 -13.03 5.02 -8.14
C PRO A 147 -12.87 3.72 -7.34
N SER A 148 -12.27 2.67 -7.93
CA SER A 148 -12.11 1.37 -7.28
C SER A 148 -11.05 1.33 -6.18
N TYR A 149 -10.17 2.34 -6.10
CA TYR A 149 -9.09 2.35 -5.11
C TYR A 149 -8.89 3.69 -4.39
N LYS A 150 -9.31 4.83 -4.96
CA LYS A 150 -9.03 6.16 -4.39
C LYS A 150 -9.73 6.41 -3.05
N THR A 151 -10.96 5.91 -2.87
CA THR A 151 -11.78 6.16 -1.67
C THR A 151 -12.05 4.91 -0.85
N GLU A 152 -11.71 3.74 -1.38
CA GLU A 152 -12.00 2.45 -0.76
C GLU A 152 -11.06 2.15 0.42
N ALA A 153 -11.62 1.75 1.56
CA ALA A 153 -10.84 1.35 2.74
C ALA A 153 -10.05 0.06 2.48
N LEU A 154 -9.02 -0.24 3.30
CA LEU A 154 -8.16 -1.41 3.14
C LEU A 154 -8.96 -2.69 2.91
N GLY A 155 -10.01 -2.91 3.70
CA GLY A 155 -10.87 -4.08 3.60
C GLY A 155 -11.43 -4.31 2.19
N LYS A 156 -11.75 -3.24 1.46
CA LYS A 156 -12.24 -3.29 0.08
C LYS A 156 -11.11 -3.44 -0.94
N LEU A 157 -9.91 -2.93 -0.66
CA LEU A 157 -8.72 -3.15 -1.49
C LEU A 157 -8.24 -4.60 -1.45
N ILE A 158 -8.32 -5.23 -0.27
CA ILE A 158 -7.86 -6.61 -0.02
C ILE A 158 -8.98 -7.66 -0.11
N SER A 159 -10.24 -7.25 -0.24
CA SER A 159 -11.38 -8.17 -0.35
C SER A 159 -12.52 -7.52 -1.13
N GLN A 160 -12.59 -7.79 -2.43
CA GLN A 160 -13.79 -7.54 -3.24
C GLN A 160 -14.50 -8.86 -3.53
N ARG A 161 -15.81 -8.80 -3.67
CA ARG A 161 -16.59 -9.96 -4.11
C ARG A 161 -16.48 -10.04 -5.62
N CYS A 162 -16.13 -11.21 -6.15
CA CYS A 162 -16.30 -11.45 -7.58
C CYS A 162 -17.80 -11.45 -7.91
N GLU A 163 -18.28 -10.43 -8.61
CA GLU A 163 -19.70 -10.33 -8.98
C GLU A 163 -20.13 -11.44 -9.95
N SER A 164 -19.21 -12.07 -10.69
CA SER A 164 -19.50 -13.23 -11.55
C SER A 164 -19.82 -14.51 -10.76
N CYS A 165 -19.14 -14.75 -9.63
CA CYS A 165 -19.39 -15.92 -8.78
C CYS A 165 -20.56 -15.74 -7.80
N LYS A 166 -21.11 -14.53 -7.67
CA LYS A 166 -22.25 -14.23 -6.81
C LYS A 166 -23.57 -14.78 -7.35
N LYS A 167 -23.62 -15.18 -8.63
CA LYS A 167 -24.85 -15.61 -9.32
C LYS A 167 -24.90 -17.09 -9.72
N GLU A 168 -23.84 -17.88 -9.52
CA GLU A 168 -23.84 -19.30 -9.91
C GLU A 168 -23.92 -20.25 -8.69
N ASN A 169 -25.07 -20.91 -8.57
CA ASN A 169 -25.23 -22.24 -7.96
C ASN A 169 -24.75 -22.44 -6.52
N GLY A 170 -25.11 -21.56 -5.58
CA GLY A 170 -24.97 -21.86 -4.13
C GLY A 170 -23.53 -22.11 -3.66
N LYS A 171 -22.52 -21.79 -4.48
CA LYS A 171 -21.10 -21.86 -4.14
C LYS A 171 -20.65 -20.56 -3.49
N THR A 172 -19.77 -20.64 -2.50
CA THR A 172 -19.17 -19.46 -1.87
C THR A 172 -18.43 -18.64 -2.94
N PRO A 173 -18.79 -17.37 -3.17
CA PRO A 173 -18.08 -16.53 -4.13
C PRO A 173 -16.61 -16.42 -3.71
N HIS A 174 -15.68 -16.64 -4.64
CA HIS A 174 -14.28 -16.35 -4.36
C HIS A 174 -14.09 -14.83 -4.16
N ASN A 175 -13.27 -14.46 -3.19
CA ASN A 175 -12.90 -13.07 -2.98
C ASN A 175 -11.84 -12.71 -4.01
N PHE A 176 -12.09 -11.69 -4.82
CA PHE A 176 -11.09 -11.10 -5.71
C PHE A 176 -10.57 -9.82 -5.06
N SER A 177 -9.27 -9.66 -4.89
CA SER A 177 -8.70 -8.44 -4.30
C SER A 177 -7.95 -7.64 -5.36
N LEU A 178 -7.98 -6.31 -5.27
CA LEU A 178 -7.19 -5.47 -6.19
C LEU A 178 -5.69 -5.77 -6.02
N LEU A 179 -5.27 -6.01 -4.78
CA LEU A 179 -3.93 -6.52 -4.49
C LEU A 179 -3.65 -7.88 -5.14
N GLY A 180 -4.59 -8.83 -5.08
CA GLY A 180 -4.46 -10.12 -5.76
C GLY A 180 -4.49 -10.02 -7.28
N SER A 181 -5.10 -8.96 -7.82
CA SER A 181 -5.06 -8.63 -9.25
C SER A 181 -3.67 -8.14 -9.67
N LEU A 182 -3.10 -7.22 -8.88
CA LEU A 182 -1.73 -6.74 -9.05
C LEU A 182 -0.74 -7.92 -9.03
N ALA A 183 -0.84 -8.75 -8.00
CA ALA A 183 0.01 -9.94 -7.82
C ALA A 183 -0.10 -10.94 -8.99
N HIS A 184 -1.27 -11.06 -9.63
CA HIS A 184 -1.50 -12.06 -10.67
C HIS A 184 -0.66 -11.89 -11.92
N ARG A 185 -0.46 -10.64 -12.37
CA ARG A 185 0.39 -10.35 -13.53
C ARG A 185 1.78 -10.96 -13.37
N TYR A 186 2.26 -11.01 -12.12
CA TYR A 186 3.57 -11.51 -11.74
C TYR A 186 3.55 -12.95 -11.20
N SER A 187 2.43 -13.67 -11.34
CA SER A 187 2.26 -15.03 -10.79
C SER A 187 2.43 -15.13 -9.25
N LEU A 188 2.20 -14.03 -8.53
CA LEU A 188 2.37 -13.92 -7.07
C LEU A 188 1.09 -14.16 -6.27
N CYS A 189 -0.01 -14.62 -6.88
CA CYS A 189 -1.29 -14.76 -6.17
C CYS A 189 -1.22 -15.67 -4.93
N ARG A 190 -0.54 -16.82 -5.04
CA ARG A 190 -0.45 -17.81 -3.95
C ARG A 190 0.40 -17.32 -2.78
N PRO A 191 1.59 -16.72 -3.00
CA PRO A 191 2.34 -16.06 -1.93
C PRO A 191 1.49 -15.07 -1.10
N PHE A 192 0.55 -14.35 -1.72
CA PHE A 192 -0.30 -13.39 -1.00
C PHE A 192 -1.40 -14.01 -0.12
N ASP A 193 -1.64 -15.33 -0.20
CA ASP A 193 -2.66 -16.01 0.62
C ASP A 193 -2.37 -15.90 2.12
N CYS A 194 -1.10 -15.78 2.53
CA CYS A 194 -0.73 -15.55 3.92
C CYS A 194 -0.83 -14.07 4.36
N VAL A 195 -0.87 -13.13 3.41
CA VAL A 195 -0.96 -11.68 3.68
C VAL A 195 -2.41 -11.25 3.94
N PHE A 196 -3.37 -11.79 3.19
CA PHE A 196 -4.77 -11.36 3.31
C PHE A 196 -5.33 -11.49 4.74
N PRO A 197 -5.14 -12.61 5.46
CA PRO A 197 -5.61 -12.73 6.84
C PRO A 197 -4.94 -11.73 7.79
N LEU A 198 -3.64 -11.45 7.58
CA LEU A 198 -2.89 -10.48 8.39
C LEU A 198 -3.45 -9.06 8.22
N LEU A 199 -3.67 -8.64 6.97
CA LEU A 199 -4.25 -7.34 6.66
C LEU A 199 -5.71 -7.22 7.15
N GLN A 200 -6.51 -8.27 7.05
CA GLN A 200 -7.86 -8.31 7.59
C GLN A 200 -7.87 -8.19 9.12
N LYS A 201 -6.97 -8.92 9.80
CA LYS A 201 -6.80 -8.84 11.26
C LYS A 201 -6.38 -7.44 11.69
N ALA A 202 -5.40 -6.84 11.01
CA ALA A 202 -4.95 -5.48 11.29
C ALA A 202 -6.08 -4.46 11.06
N ASN A 203 -6.84 -4.58 9.97
CA ASN A 203 -7.98 -3.72 9.68
C ASN A 203 -9.11 -3.87 10.71
N LYS A 204 -9.37 -5.10 11.18
CA LYS A 204 -10.31 -5.35 12.28
C LYS A 204 -9.83 -4.68 13.57
N LYS A 205 -8.56 -4.84 13.94
CA LYS A 205 -7.98 -4.19 15.13
C LYS A 205 -8.08 -2.66 15.03
N ARG A 206 -7.81 -2.08 13.86
CA ARG A 206 -8.02 -0.64 13.62
C ARG A 206 -9.48 -0.24 13.86
N ASN A 207 -10.43 -0.97 13.28
CA ASN A 207 -11.86 -0.66 13.44
C ASN A 207 -12.30 -0.79 14.90
N ASP A 208 -11.83 -1.80 15.63
CA ASP A 208 -12.12 -1.97 17.05
C ASP A 208 -11.59 -0.77 17.88
N ILE A 209 -10.40 -0.26 17.55
CA ILE A 209 -9.80 0.94 18.18
C ILE A 209 -10.59 2.20 17.82
N SER A 210 -10.97 2.38 16.55
CA SER A 210 -11.62 3.61 16.06
C SER A 210 -13.11 3.70 16.42
N ALA A 211 -13.82 2.58 16.53
CA ALA A 211 -15.26 2.57 16.74
C ALA A 211 -15.69 2.78 18.19
N HIS A 212 -14.75 2.98 19.13
CA HIS A 212 -15.00 2.90 20.59
C HIS A 212 -15.73 1.62 21.04
N ALA A 213 -15.91 0.63 20.15
CA ALA A 213 -16.74 -0.55 20.38
C ALA A 213 -16.19 -1.43 21.51
N LYS A 214 -14.90 -1.27 21.80
CA LYS A 214 -14.23 -1.72 23.02
C LYS A 214 -13.32 -0.59 23.44
N ALA A 215 -13.77 0.28 24.35
CA ALA A 215 -12.85 1.19 25.03
C ALA A 215 -11.66 0.33 25.52
N LEU A 216 -10.42 0.73 25.16
CA LEU A 216 -9.24 -0.04 25.55
C LEU A 216 -9.17 -0.02 27.07
N ASP A 217 -9.50 -1.16 27.69
CA ASP A 217 -9.48 -1.29 29.15
C ASP A 217 -8.09 -0.96 29.68
N ILE A 218 -8.01 0.05 30.53
CA ILE A 218 -6.77 0.42 31.20
C ILE A 218 -6.48 -0.64 32.26
N LYS A 219 -5.45 -1.46 32.06
CA LYS A 219 -5.04 -2.48 33.03
C LYS A 219 -3.88 -1.94 33.85
N ILE A 220 -4.18 -1.50 35.07
CA ILE A 220 -3.18 -0.94 35.98
C ILE A 220 -2.67 -2.07 36.89
N ASP A 221 -1.97 -3.05 36.31
CA ASP A 221 -1.41 -4.17 37.07
C ASP A 221 -0.04 -3.78 37.65
N SER A 222 0.94 -3.53 36.78
CA SER A 222 2.27 -3.03 37.12
C SER A 222 2.95 -2.44 35.90
N ILE A 223 3.94 -1.56 36.11
CA ILE A 223 4.77 -1.00 35.03
C ILE A 223 5.40 -2.13 34.19
N GLN A 224 5.91 -3.18 34.83
CA GLN A 224 6.55 -4.30 34.15
C GLN A 224 5.57 -5.08 33.27
N ALA A 225 4.34 -5.30 33.73
CA ALA A 225 3.29 -5.96 32.95
C ALA A 225 2.91 -5.15 31.69
N SER A 226 2.71 -3.83 31.83
CA SER A 226 2.41 -2.94 30.70
C SER A 226 3.52 -2.95 29.65
N LEU A 227 4.78 -2.87 30.09
CA LEU A 227 5.94 -2.87 29.18
C LEU A 227 6.16 -4.23 28.52
N LYS A 228 5.92 -5.33 29.23
CA LYS A 228 5.99 -6.68 28.66
C LYS A 228 4.95 -6.82 27.54
N ARG A 229 3.69 -6.43 27.81
CA ARG A 229 2.63 -6.44 26.80
C ARG A 229 2.95 -5.54 25.61
N LEU A 230 3.47 -4.33 25.86
CA LEU A 230 3.94 -3.44 24.79
C LEU A 230 5.00 -4.12 23.91
N SER A 231 5.99 -4.78 24.51
CA SER A 231 7.04 -5.48 23.78
C SER A 231 6.49 -6.62 22.90
N GLU A 232 5.60 -7.44 23.46
CA GLU A 232 4.98 -8.57 22.78
C GLU A 232 4.05 -8.13 21.63
N GLU A 233 3.17 -7.15 21.89
CA GLU A 233 2.27 -6.62 20.86
C GLU A 233 3.02 -5.89 19.76
N ARG A 234 4.02 -5.08 20.10
CA ARG A 234 4.89 -4.43 19.12
C ARG A 234 5.58 -5.46 18.23
N LYS A 235 6.15 -6.51 18.83
CA LYS A 235 6.83 -7.57 18.07
C LYS A 235 5.86 -8.28 17.12
N SER A 236 4.64 -8.57 17.57
CA SER A 236 3.60 -9.16 16.72
C SER A 236 3.23 -8.23 15.56
N ILE A 237 2.94 -6.95 15.84
CA ILE A 237 2.55 -5.98 14.80
C ILE A 237 3.68 -5.80 13.78
N LEU A 238 4.93 -5.69 14.23
CA LEU A 238 6.08 -5.55 13.33
C LEU A 238 6.39 -6.80 12.53
N SER A 239 6.15 -7.98 13.10
CA SER A 239 6.28 -9.24 12.36
C SER A 239 5.24 -9.31 11.24
N ASP A 240 3.99 -8.95 11.53
CA ASP A 240 2.91 -8.88 10.55
C ASP A 240 3.22 -7.79 9.51
N LEU A 241 3.77 -6.64 9.95
CA LEU A 241 4.22 -5.54 9.09
C LEU A 241 5.25 -6.00 8.06
N ARG A 242 6.36 -6.52 8.56
CA ARG A 242 7.48 -7.00 7.75
C ARG A 242 7.01 -8.07 6.76
N HIS A 243 6.16 -8.99 7.21
CA HIS A 243 5.66 -10.05 6.35
C HIS A 243 4.91 -9.48 5.14
N ALA A 244 3.96 -8.56 5.33
CA ALA A 244 3.24 -8.03 4.17
C ALA A 244 4.09 -7.06 3.32
N LEU A 245 5.06 -6.35 3.93
CA LEU A 245 6.02 -5.53 3.20
C LEU A 245 6.90 -6.36 2.27
N ASP A 246 7.30 -7.58 2.66
CA ASP A 246 8.07 -8.50 1.80
C ASP A 246 7.33 -8.80 0.48
N HIS A 247 6.04 -9.13 0.59
CA HIS A 247 5.19 -9.41 -0.57
C HIS A 247 4.95 -8.15 -1.43
N LEU A 248 4.68 -7.00 -0.80
CA LEU A 248 4.50 -5.73 -1.52
C LEU A 248 5.80 -5.26 -2.17
N SER A 249 6.94 -5.42 -1.51
CA SER A 249 8.29 -5.14 -2.03
C SER A 249 8.54 -5.93 -3.31
N THR A 250 8.16 -7.21 -3.34
CA THR A 250 8.28 -8.03 -4.55
C THR A 250 7.45 -7.45 -5.72
N ILE A 251 6.22 -6.97 -5.45
CA ILE A 251 5.40 -6.31 -6.48
C ILE A 251 6.04 -4.99 -6.93
N GLU A 252 6.47 -4.14 -5.99
CA GLU A 252 7.11 -2.87 -6.30
C GLU A 252 8.33 -3.05 -7.21
N LEU A 253 9.22 -3.97 -6.86
CA LEU A 253 10.43 -4.26 -7.63
C LEU A 253 10.10 -4.74 -9.04
N LEU A 254 9.16 -5.68 -9.20
CA LEU A 254 8.77 -6.16 -10.53
C LEU A 254 8.09 -5.08 -11.37
N MET A 255 7.32 -4.18 -10.73
CA MET A 255 6.74 -3.03 -11.42
C MET A 255 7.81 -2.02 -11.84
N VAL A 256 8.79 -1.75 -10.97
CA VAL A 256 9.95 -0.88 -11.28
C VAL A 256 10.72 -1.46 -12.46
N ASP A 257 11.13 -2.73 -12.39
CA ASP A 257 11.90 -3.40 -13.44
C ASP A 257 11.19 -3.33 -14.81
N GLU A 258 9.87 -3.56 -14.83
CA GLU A 258 9.07 -3.51 -16.06
C GLU A 258 8.98 -2.09 -16.64
N LEU A 259 8.83 -1.07 -15.79
CA LEU A 259 8.79 0.33 -16.21
C LEU A 259 10.16 0.84 -16.66
N GLU A 260 11.24 0.49 -15.96
CA GLU A 260 12.62 0.83 -16.34
C GLU A 260 12.97 0.20 -17.69
N PHE A 261 12.61 -1.07 -17.91
CA PHE A 261 12.77 -1.72 -19.19
C PHE A 261 12.08 -0.93 -20.31
N SER A 262 10.85 -0.48 -20.10
CA SER A 262 10.11 0.35 -21.07
C SER A 262 10.75 1.71 -21.34
N ILE A 263 11.29 2.38 -20.32
CA ILE A 263 12.01 3.65 -20.49
C ILE A 263 13.28 3.42 -21.33
N ASN A 264 14.06 2.40 -21.00
CA ASN A 264 15.36 2.12 -21.62
C ASN A 264 15.23 1.61 -23.06
N SER A 265 14.20 0.80 -23.35
CA SER A 265 13.95 0.26 -24.68
C SER A 265 13.20 1.23 -25.61
N ASN A 266 12.66 2.33 -25.08
CA ASN A 266 11.62 3.15 -25.73
C ASN A 266 10.42 2.32 -26.20
N ASP A 267 10.17 1.15 -25.60
CA ASP A 267 9.02 0.30 -25.89
C ASP A 267 7.85 0.67 -24.98
N TYR A 268 6.90 1.39 -25.56
CA TYR A 268 5.67 1.84 -24.91
C TYR A 268 4.47 0.97 -25.25
N THR A 269 4.67 -0.23 -25.81
CA THR A 269 3.57 -1.17 -26.11
C THR A 269 2.89 -1.72 -24.86
N LEU A 270 3.44 -1.48 -23.66
CA LEU A 270 2.76 -1.72 -22.38
C LEU A 270 1.39 -1.02 -22.30
N PHE A 271 1.15 0.06 -23.04
CA PHE A 271 -0.13 0.77 -23.05
C PHE A 271 -1.23 0.09 -23.88
N SER A 272 -0.89 -0.72 -24.89
CA SER A 272 -1.83 -1.08 -25.98
C SER A 272 -2.53 -2.43 -25.84
N LYS A 273 -2.18 -3.26 -24.85
CA LYS A 273 -2.79 -4.59 -24.69
C LYS A 273 -4.09 -4.62 -23.87
N CYS A 274 -4.44 -3.56 -23.13
CA CYS A 274 -5.69 -3.46 -22.36
C CYS A 274 -6.58 -2.30 -22.81
N THR A 275 -7.01 -2.29 -24.08
CA THR A 275 -7.92 -1.27 -24.64
C THR A 275 -9.39 -1.37 -24.18
N TYR A 276 -9.71 -2.19 -23.16
CA TYR A 276 -11.11 -2.52 -22.87
C TYR A 276 -11.87 -1.61 -21.90
N TYR A 277 -11.24 -0.61 -21.27
CA TYR A 277 -11.90 0.11 -20.16
C TYR A 277 -11.79 1.64 -20.10
N SER A 278 -11.00 2.33 -20.92
CA SER A 278 -10.92 3.80 -20.86
C SER A 278 -12.09 4.53 -21.55
N ASP A 279 -12.68 3.95 -22.60
CA ASP A 279 -13.48 4.77 -23.55
C ASP A 279 -14.99 4.77 -23.27
N LYS A 280 -15.46 4.24 -22.14
CA LYS A 280 -16.91 4.15 -21.85
C LYS A 280 -17.39 4.83 -20.58
N VAL A 281 -16.54 5.51 -19.82
CA VAL A 281 -16.97 6.16 -18.56
C VAL A 281 -16.95 7.70 -18.63
N GLU A 282 -16.33 8.31 -19.65
CA GLU A 282 -16.30 9.78 -19.78
C GLU A 282 -17.32 10.38 -20.79
N LEU A 283 -18.19 9.57 -21.39
CA LEU A 283 -19.34 10.08 -22.14
C LEU A 283 -20.62 9.89 -21.33
N GLY A 284 -20.69 10.64 -20.24
CA GLY A 284 -21.89 10.86 -19.42
C GLY A 284 -22.11 12.34 -19.18
N VAL A 285 -21.95 13.15 -20.23
CA VAL A 285 -22.55 14.49 -20.31
C VAL A 285 -23.97 14.29 -20.83
N LEU A 286 -24.94 14.42 -19.94
CA LEU A 286 -26.18 15.20 -20.06
C LEU A 286 -26.90 15.18 -18.71
#